data_AF-A0A3M6U6X2-F1
#
_entry.id   AF-A0A3M6U6X2-F1
#
_cell.length_a   1.000
_cell.length_b   1.000
_cell.length_c   1.000
_cell.angle_alpha   90.00
_cell.angle_beta   90.00
_cell.angle_gamma   90.00
#
_symmetry.space_group_name_H-M   'P 1'
#
loop_
_entity.id
_entity.type
_entity.pdbx_description
1 polymer ?
#
loop_
_entity_poly.entity_id
_entity_poly.type
_entity_poly.pdbx_seq_one_letter_code
_entity_poly.pdbx_strand_id
1 'polypeptide(L)'
;MDANALNYWLGKFVQEVANSEGKVYPAMTLYGIICGIRRHLEETVGCKALNPLDSSDKRFAIFRRCIDTEMKGSTRQGASLQTKKKDKEAVTDEDEEKFWSAGLFVCGTAKQLLDTI
;
A
#
# COMPACT_ATOMS: atom_id res chain seq x y z
N MET A 1 12.87 14.78 -9.58
CA MET A 1 11.57 15.39 -9.22
C MET A 1 11.73 16.00 -7.83
N ASP A 2 11.30 17.24 -7.60
CA ASP A 2 11.33 17.81 -6.25
C ASP A 2 10.13 17.35 -5.40
N ALA A 3 10.17 17.60 -4.08
CA ALA A 3 9.13 17.15 -3.16
C ALA A 3 7.76 17.80 -3.39
N ASN A 4 7.71 19.03 -3.88
CA ASN A 4 6.46 19.76 -4.10
C ASN A 4 5.75 19.26 -5.36
N ALA A 5 6.51 19.03 -6.43
CA ALA A 5 6.04 18.40 -7.65
C ALA A 5 5.55 16.98 -7.36
N LEU A 6 6.30 16.19 -6.58
CA LEU A 6 5.87 14.85 -6.20
C LEU A 6 4.56 14.87 -5.39
N ASN A 7 4.44 15.77 -4.41
CA ASN A 7 3.21 15.95 -3.63
C ASN A 7 2.01 16.34 -4.51
N TYR A 8 2.20 17.26 -5.47
CA TYR A 8 1.15 17.68 -6.39
C TYR A 8 0.66 16.52 -7.29
N TRP A 9 1.59 15.81 -7.93
CA TRP A 9 1.26 14.70 -8.83
C TRP A 9 0.66 13.51 -8.09
N LEU A 10 1.16 13.18 -6.91
CA LEU A 10 0.58 12.14 -6.06
C LEU A 10 -0.82 12.50 -5.56
N GLY A 11 -1.05 13.77 -5.21
CA GLY A 11 -2.38 14.26 -4.84
C GLY A 11 -3.38 14.08 -5.99
N LYS A 12 -2.99 14.49 -7.20
CA LYS A 12 -3.81 14.31 -8.40
C LYS A 12 -4.06 12.83 -8.72
N PHE A 13 -3.02 12.01 -8.63
CA PHE A 13 -3.12 10.56 -8.84
C PHE A 13 -4.14 9.91 -7.90
N VAL A 14 -4.10 10.23 -6.60
CA VAL A 14 -5.05 9.68 -5.62
C VAL A 14 -6.50 10.09 -5.90
N GLN A 15 -6.73 11.25 -6.52
CA GLN A 15 -8.07 11.70 -6.89
C GLN A 15 -8.57 11.07 -8.21
N GLU A 16 -7.66 10.73 -9.12
CA GLU A 16 -7.99 10.16 -10.43
C GLU A 16 -7.97 8.62 -10.45
N VAL A 17 -7.41 7.98 -9.42
CA VAL A 17 -7.25 6.52 -9.37
C VAL A 17 -8.61 5.83 -9.19
N ALA A 18 -9.02 5.11 -10.21
CA ALA A 18 -10.25 4.33 -10.24
C ALA A 18 -9.98 2.92 -10.76
N ASN A 19 -10.84 1.96 -10.41
CA ASN A 19 -10.75 0.60 -10.93
C ASN A 19 -11.16 0.55 -12.41
N SER A 20 -11.06 -0.63 -13.04
CA SER A 20 -11.46 -0.84 -14.44
C SER A 20 -12.93 -0.51 -14.75
N GLU A 21 -13.78 -0.41 -13.72
CA GLU A 21 -15.18 -0.02 -13.83
C GLU A 21 -15.41 1.48 -13.53
N GLY A 22 -14.35 2.26 -13.31
CA GLY A 22 -14.42 3.69 -12.96
C GLY A 22 -14.85 3.97 -11.52
N LYS A 23 -14.87 2.96 -10.64
CA LYS A 23 -15.22 3.11 -9.23
C LYS A 23 -14.00 3.42 -8.37
N VAL A 24 -14.22 4.19 -7.31
CA VAL A 24 -13.20 4.54 -6.31
C VAL A 24 -12.71 3.27 -5.61
N TYR A 25 -11.40 3.14 -5.43
CA TYR A 25 -10.81 2.03 -4.70
C TYR A 25 -11.22 2.05 -3.22
N PRO A 26 -11.43 0.87 -2.60
CA PRO A 26 -11.54 0.78 -1.15
C PRO A 26 -10.29 1.34 -0.47
N ALA A 27 -10.46 1.97 0.70
CA ALA A 27 -9.38 2.62 1.46
C ALA A 27 -8.12 1.74 1.63
N MET A 28 -8.29 0.44 1.92
CA MET A 28 -7.18 -0.50 2.10
C MET A 28 -6.39 -0.75 0.81
N THR A 29 -7.08 -0.82 -0.34
CA THR A 29 -6.42 -0.99 -1.65
C THR A 29 -5.66 0.25 -2.03
N LEU A 30 -6.28 1.43 -1.85
CA LEU A 30 -5.62 2.72 -2.10
C LEU A 30 -4.36 2.89 -1.24
N TYR A 31 -4.44 2.56 0.05
CA TYR A 31 -3.28 2.56 0.94
C TYR A 31 -2.18 1.60 0.46
N GLY A 32 -2.55 0.39 0.03
CA GLY A 32 -1.62 -0.59 -0.53
C GLY A 32 -0.87 -0.05 -1.76
N ILE A 33 -1.57 0.63 -2.67
CA ILE A 33 -0.96 1.27 -3.84
C ILE A 33 0.05 2.34 -3.42
N ILE A 34 -0.30 3.20 -2.46
CA ILE A 34 0.59 4.26 -1.97
C ILE A 34 1.85 3.65 -1.31
N CYS A 35 1.68 2.59 -0.51
CA CYS A 35 2.80 1.85 0.07
C CYS A 35 3.70 1.23 -1.01
N GLY A 36 3.12 0.71 -2.10
CA GLY A 36 3.88 0.21 -3.25
C GLY A 36 4.70 1.31 -3.94
N ILE A 37 4.11 2.50 -4.15
CA ILE A 37 4.82 3.65 -4.72
C ILE A 37 5.98 4.07 -3.82
N ARG A 38 5.76 4.15 -2.50
CA ARG A 38 6.82 4.47 -1.54
C ARG A 38 7.98 3.46 -1.64
N ARG A 39 7.66 2.16 -1.67
CA ARG A 39 8.68 1.11 -1.80
C ARG A 39 9.48 1.25 -3.09
N HIS A 40 8.80 1.51 -4.21
CA HIS A 40 9.46 1.73 -5.49
C HIS A 40 10.37 2.97 -5.49
N LEU A 41 9.96 4.05 -4.81
CA LEU A 41 10.81 5.23 -4.62
C LEU A 41 12.04 4.91 -3.77
N GLU A 42 11.88 4.12 -2.70
CA GLU A 42 12.98 3.64 -1.86
C GLU A 42 13.96 2.75 -2.66
N GLU A 43 13.46 1.85 -3.50
CA GLU A 43 14.29 0.98 -4.35
C GLU A 43 15.03 1.75 -5.46
N THR A 44 14.39 2.75 -6.06
CA THR A 44 14.94 3.49 -7.21
C THR A 44 15.88 4.63 -6.79
N VAL A 45 15.56 5.32 -5.69
CA VAL A 45 16.28 6.52 -5.22
C VAL A 45 17.15 6.21 -3.99
N GLY A 46 16.94 5.07 -3.33
CA GLY A 46 17.71 4.64 -2.17
C GLY A 46 17.42 5.49 -0.92
N CYS A 47 18.45 5.71 -0.10
CA CYS A 47 18.34 6.42 1.19
C CYS A 47 17.90 7.90 1.09
N LYS A 48 17.86 8.47 -0.13
CA LYS A 48 17.38 9.83 -0.39
C LYS A 48 15.91 9.85 -0.84
N ALA A 49 15.25 8.70 -0.89
CA ALA A 49 13.86 8.61 -1.28
C ALA A 49 12.98 9.47 -0.35
N LEU A 50 12.12 10.27 -0.98
CA LEU A 50 11.12 11.03 -0.25
C LEU A 50 10.05 10.05 0.23
N ASN A 51 9.61 10.22 1.49
CA ASN A 51 8.51 9.45 2.05
C ASN A 51 7.25 10.33 2.13
N PRO A 52 6.29 10.20 1.20
CA PRO A 52 5.07 11.01 1.19
C PRO A 52 4.15 10.77 2.40
N LEU A 53 4.37 9.67 3.13
CA LEU A 53 3.61 9.30 4.32
C LEU A 53 4.27 9.78 5.62
N ASP A 54 5.49 10.32 5.58
CA ASP A 54 6.15 10.83 6.79
C ASP A 54 5.39 12.04 7.35
N SER A 55 5.00 11.94 8.62
CA SER A 55 4.26 12.99 9.31
C SER A 55 5.10 14.25 9.50
N SER A 56 6.42 14.08 9.62
CA SER A 56 7.41 15.13 9.87
C SER A 56 7.61 16.04 8.66
N ASP A 57 7.46 15.50 7.44
CA ASP A 57 7.63 16.26 6.22
C ASP A 57 6.36 17.01 5.83
N LYS A 58 6.29 18.28 6.25
CA LYS A 58 5.16 19.18 5.98
C LYS A 58 4.88 19.40 4.50
N ARG A 59 5.82 19.13 3.59
CA ARG A 59 5.62 19.29 2.14
C ARG A 59 4.56 18.33 1.60
N PHE A 60 4.38 17.18 2.26
CA PHE A 60 3.37 16.18 1.90
C PHE A 60 2.05 16.30 2.66
N ALA A 61 1.81 17.42 3.38
CA ALA A 61 0.59 17.59 4.17
C ALA A 61 -0.68 17.58 3.31
N ILE A 62 -0.61 18.13 2.09
CA ILE A 62 -1.75 18.18 1.17
C ILE A 62 -2.07 16.77 0.67
N PHE A 63 -1.08 16.00 0.23
CA PHE A 63 -1.25 14.62 -0.18
C PHE A 63 -1.90 13.76 0.92
N ARG A 64 -1.40 13.85 2.16
CA ARG A 64 -1.97 13.14 3.30
C ARG A 64 -3.43 13.52 3.54
N ARG A 65 -3.79 14.80 3.40
CA ARG A 65 -5.19 15.26 3.50
C ARG A 65 -6.07 14.71 2.38
N CYS A 66 -5.55 14.62 1.15
CA CYS A 66 -6.27 13.98 0.03
C CYS A 66 -6.55 12.51 0.34
N ILE A 67 -5.54 11.77 0.82
CA ILE A 67 -5.71 10.37 1.24
C ILE A 67 -6.77 10.25 2.34
N ASP A 68 -6.68 11.04 3.41
CA ASP A 68 -7.65 11.01 4.50
C ASP A 68 -9.07 11.31 4.03
N THR A 69 -9.20 12.22 3.06
CA THR A 69 -10.51 12.58 2.47
C THR A 69 -11.06 11.42 1.65
N GLU A 70 -10.25 10.80 0.80
CA GLU A 70 -10.65 9.64 -0.01
C GLU A 70 -10.98 8.42 0.87
N MET A 71 -10.17 8.15 1.90
CA MET A 71 -10.44 7.07 2.85
C MET A 71 -11.76 7.27 3.60
N LYS A 72 -12.05 8.51 4.04
CA LYS A 72 -13.35 8.86 4.66
C LYS A 72 -14.50 8.82 3.67
N GLY A 73 -14.27 9.20 2.41
CA GLY A 73 -15.23 9.11 1.32
C GLY A 73 -15.66 7.66 1.06
N SER A 74 -14.69 6.74 1.06
CA SER A 74 -14.92 5.30 0.91
C SER A 74 -15.79 4.71 2.03
N THR A 75 -15.61 5.16 3.28
CA THR A 75 -16.47 4.79 4.42
C THR A 75 -17.90 5.34 4.26
N ARG A 76 -18.05 6.58 3.78
CA ARG A 76 -19.36 7.21 3.57
C ARG A 76 -20.16 6.60 2.42
N GLN A 77 -19.49 6.11 1.38
CA GLN A 77 -20.15 5.46 0.24
C GLN A 77 -20.52 3.98 0.49
N GLY A 78 -20.27 3.45 1.70
CA GLY A 78 -20.59 2.06 2.03
C GLY A 78 -19.71 1.03 1.32
N ALA A 79 -18.60 1.44 0.68
CA ALA A 79 -17.65 0.52 0.05
C ALA A 79 -17.01 -0.44 1.08
N SER A 80 -16.94 -0.03 2.35
CA SER A 80 -16.52 -0.86 3.48
C SER A 80 -17.50 -2.01 3.80
N LEU A 81 -18.78 -1.88 3.45
CA LEU A 81 -19.82 -2.89 3.70
C LEU A 81 -19.92 -3.93 2.58
N GLN A 82 -19.54 -3.58 1.34
CA GLN A 82 -19.47 -4.51 0.20
C GLN A 82 -18.29 -5.49 0.29
N THR A 83 -17.35 -5.26 1.22
CA THR A 83 -16.27 -6.17 1.55
C THR A 83 -16.36 -6.53 3.04
N LYS A 84 -17.45 -7.20 3.45
CA LYS A 84 -17.22 -8.33 4.36
C LYS A 84 -16.23 -9.22 3.62
N LYS A 85 -14.94 -9.12 4.00
CA LYS A 85 -13.91 -10.07 3.60
C LYS A 85 -14.59 -11.44 3.67
N LYS A 86 -14.67 -12.18 2.56
CA LYS A 86 -14.64 -13.63 2.68
C LYS A 86 -13.49 -13.90 3.64
N ASP A 87 -13.77 -14.67 4.69
CA ASP A 87 -12.78 -15.04 5.70
C ASP A 87 -11.44 -15.26 5.01
N LYS A 88 -10.38 -14.66 5.56
CA LYS A 88 -9.03 -14.81 5.01
C LYS A 88 -8.83 -16.31 4.80
N GLU A 89 -8.75 -16.75 3.54
CA GLU A 89 -8.39 -18.13 3.25
C GLU A 89 -7.03 -18.32 3.90
N ALA A 90 -6.97 -19.29 4.83
CA ALA A 90 -5.72 -19.65 5.46
C ALA A 90 -4.75 -20.05 4.35
N VAL A 91 -3.51 -19.58 4.44
CA VAL A 91 -2.45 -20.10 3.56
C VAL A 91 -2.43 -21.60 3.76
N THR A 92 -2.73 -22.35 2.70
CA THR A 92 -2.68 -23.81 2.73
C THR A 92 -1.24 -24.26 2.64
N ASP A 93 -0.95 -25.47 3.11
CA ASP A 93 0.40 -26.06 3.10
C ASP A 93 1.01 -26.07 1.67
N GLU A 94 0.16 -26.16 0.65
CA GLU A 94 0.54 -26.14 -0.78
C GLU A 94 0.97 -24.75 -1.27
N ASP A 95 0.34 -23.68 -0.77
CA ASP A 95 0.75 -22.32 -1.06
C ASP A 95 2.03 -21.97 -0.30
N GLU A 96 2.18 -22.47 0.93
CA GLU A 96 3.41 -22.35 1.71
C GLU A 96 4.59 -23.04 1.00
N GLU A 97 4.40 -24.25 0.46
CA GLU A 97 5.42 -24.97 -0.31
C GLU A 97 5.86 -24.22 -1.58
N LYS A 98 4.94 -23.47 -2.22
CA LYS A 98 5.30 -22.56 -3.34
C LYS A 98 6.17 -21.40 -2.86
N PHE A 99 5.93 -20.86 -1.67
CA PHE A 99 6.79 -19.81 -1.11
C PHE A 99 8.19 -20.33 -0.74
N TRP A 100 8.29 -21.56 -0.21
CA TRP A 100 9.58 -22.22 0.09
C TRP A 100 10.35 -22.56 -1.19
N SER A 101 9.71 -23.17 -2.19
CA SER A 101 10.34 -23.57 -3.45
C SER A 101 10.76 -22.37 -4.32
N ALA A 102 10.05 -21.24 -4.21
CA ALA A 102 10.40 -20.00 -4.90
C ALA A 102 11.50 -19.18 -4.20
N GLY A 103 12.01 -19.63 -3.04
CA GLY A 103 13.12 -18.97 -2.33
C GLY A 103 12.81 -17.56 -1.84
N LEU A 104 11.52 -17.22 -1.67
CA LEU A 104 11.07 -15.89 -1.23
C LEU A 104 11.34 -15.63 0.26
N PHE A 105 11.56 -16.68 1.04
CA PHE A 105 12.03 -16.59 2.41
C PHE A 105 13.55 -16.78 2.46
N VAL A 106 14.24 -15.93 3.23
CA VAL A 106 15.69 -16.03 3.49
C VAL A 106 16.06 -17.33 4.24
N CYS A 107 15.07 -18.02 4.80
CA CYS A 107 15.24 -19.26 5.54
C CYS A 107 14.67 -20.44 4.77
N GLY A 108 15.24 -21.64 4.94
CA GLY A 108 14.83 -22.85 4.21
C GLY A 108 13.68 -23.62 4.85
N THR A 109 13.21 -23.20 6.03
CA THR A 109 12.13 -23.88 6.77
C THR A 109 11.36 -22.93 7.69
N ALA A 110 10.06 -23.19 7.85
CA ALA A 110 9.14 -22.42 8.72
C ALA A 110 9.65 -22.29 10.18
N LYS A 111 10.34 -23.32 10.68
CA LYS A 111 10.89 -23.35 12.03
C LYS A 111 12.00 -22.32 12.26
N GLN A 112 12.81 -22.01 11.25
CA GLN A 112 13.86 -20.99 11.35
C GLN A 112 13.28 -19.58 11.47
N LEU A 113 12.10 -19.36 10.89
CA LEU A 113 11.38 -18.08 10.93
C LEU A 113 10.85 -17.75 12.34
N LEU A 114 10.56 -18.76 13.16
CA LEU A 114 10.14 -18.59 14.56
C LEU A 114 11.28 -18.16 15.48
N ASP A 115 12.53 -18.48 15.13
CA ASP A 115 13.73 -18.15 15.93
C ASP A 115 14.45 -16.87 15.44
N THR A 116 13.91 -16.15 14.45
CA THR A 116 14.53 -14.92 13.90
C THR A 116 13.96 -13.63 14.52
N ILE A 117 13.81 -13.60 15.85
CA ILE A 117 13.50 -12.37 16.63
C ILE A 117 14.74 -11.95 17.41
#